data_AF-A0A813EYT2-F1
#
_entry.id   AF-A0A813EYT2-F1
#
_cell.length_a   1.000
_cell.length_b   1.000
_cell.length_c   1.000
_cell.angle_alpha   90.00
_cell.angle_beta   90.00
_cell.angle_gamma   90.00
#
_symmetry.space_group_name_H-M   'P 1'
#
loop_
_entity.id
_entity.type
_entity.pdbx_description
1 polymer ?
#
loop_
_entity_poly.entity_id
_entity_poly.type
_entity_poly.pdbx_seq_one_letter_code
_entity_poly.pdbx_strand_id
1 'polypeptide(L)'
;MAMPSLAWLLVVWLLSELVSQNADLDFASFACNRSSVRQFYDAFGFLLGKLVAGSVQVELFSASSVEAIQNLQKRCGVGAEDSVLEHGFGAGRLAEVLVNEVGVQHYDGLELSQAMLNITVRQADSETLRRLHVYHSEEPLEFLQSSHLLRGRHGFQGYSRLFALNVLDALSADEAAATLAALHSRARPGARLCVSALAELAAERLGVRLYKAAWRMAPLLLGGRRPVALQQFVDAQQWEVEDSWLEDGTWWLPVEVLVLRRLESDAFGNAPGGEPSASGSGSSAKEAALLRWALHLSVPGEQAENLDDVRQLAASSVERLPLGPLKDVASLWLPQVPVEVLRSFVEQDLTHMTKEDFVSDYDRWLSALPAAQLQQEMKSWVMRLDTQSLEDLSTPDLSGLGLEELRAYITDGLNLAIKDASTVPETLGDLLSRKEAVDKAETTEELLKLNADIEADLLLPPSEMSRQELEQNTLTHIESLSREELESSMMQIYENQTLEELQSLFLDELPSKTMEDLEMQARVSLQYAGSESLWLLTRTIAADVLTHDDLRVLASAHGPQQRQQRQQQQQQQEQQEQHHQQQEQHQQQQQQQQQQRQQQPAHGSSARAPADHRDQFEL
;
A
#
# COMPACT_ATOMS: atom_id res chain seq x y z
N MET A 1 -29.33 -1.07 47.08
CA MET A 1 -28.27 -1.62 46.23
C MET A 1 -28.84 -2.84 45.53
N ALA A 2 -29.05 -2.79 44.22
CA ALA A 2 -29.52 -3.94 43.46
C ALA A 2 -28.35 -4.91 43.26
N MET A 3 -28.53 -6.18 43.59
CA MET A 3 -27.52 -7.19 43.25
C MET A 3 -27.43 -7.32 41.72
N PRO A 4 -26.23 -7.44 41.14
CA PRO A 4 -26.08 -7.74 39.73
C PRO A 4 -26.81 -9.06 39.41
N SER A 5 -27.46 -9.13 38.25
CA SER A 5 -28.19 -10.33 37.85
C SER A 5 -27.23 -11.52 37.69
N LEU A 6 -27.75 -12.72 37.95
CA LEU A 6 -27.01 -13.98 37.76
C LEU A 6 -26.38 -14.11 36.36
N ALA A 7 -27.01 -13.52 35.34
CA ALA A 7 -26.48 -13.46 33.98
C ALA A 7 -25.18 -12.64 33.90
N TRP A 8 -25.10 -11.51 34.62
CA TRP A 8 -23.89 -10.69 34.68
C TRP A 8 -22.75 -11.40 35.41
N LEU A 9 -23.05 -12.13 36.50
CA LEU A 9 -22.06 -12.94 37.21
C LEU A 9 -21.55 -14.11 36.34
N LEU A 10 -22.42 -14.72 35.53
CA LEU A 10 -22.05 -15.79 34.61
C LEU A 10 -21.16 -15.29 33.47
N VAL A 11 -21.46 -14.11 32.90
CA VAL A 11 -20.63 -13.46 31.88
C VAL A 11 -19.26 -13.10 32.46
N VAL A 12 -19.21 -12.53 33.66
CA VAL A 12 -17.93 -12.20 34.34
C VAL A 12 -17.12 -13.46 34.64
N TRP A 13 -17.76 -14.55 35.08
CA TRP A 13 -17.09 -15.81 35.36
C TRP A 13 -16.56 -16.49 34.08
N LEU A 14 -17.37 -16.55 33.01
CA LEU A 14 -16.93 -17.06 31.71
C LEU A 14 -15.78 -16.24 31.13
N LEU A 15 -15.86 -14.91 31.21
CA LEU A 15 -14.76 -14.04 30.77
C LEU A 15 -13.50 -14.23 31.60
N SER A 16 -13.62 -14.41 32.93
CA SER A 16 -12.50 -14.70 33.83
C SER A 16 -11.76 -15.99 33.44
N GLU A 17 -12.50 -17.06 33.16
CA GLU A 17 -11.92 -18.37 32.81
C GLU A 17 -11.30 -18.37 31.41
N LEU A 18 -11.94 -17.68 30.45
CA LEU A 18 -11.42 -17.50 29.09
C LEU A 18 -10.15 -16.64 29.07
N VAL A 19 -10.03 -15.68 30.01
CA VAL A 19 -8.83 -14.86 30.22
C VAL A 19 -7.69 -15.66 30.87
N SER A 20 -7.97 -16.62 31.77
CA SER A 20 -6.93 -17.39 32.47
C SER A 20 -6.26 -18.42 31.56
N GLN A 21 -7.03 -19.12 30.73
CA GLN A 21 -6.54 -20.23 29.90
C GLN A 21 -5.68 -19.77 28.71
N ASN A 22 -5.70 -18.49 28.39
CA ASN A 22 -5.07 -17.96 27.18
C ASN A 22 -3.94 -16.97 27.48
N ALA A 23 -3.50 -16.76 28.73
CA ALA A 23 -2.59 -15.67 29.09
C ALA A 23 -1.22 -15.68 28.33
N ASP A 24 -0.76 -16.84 27.87
CA ASP A 24 0.61 -17.04 27.36
C ASP A 24 0.72 -17.26 25.82
N LEU A 25 -0.35 -17.03 25.04
CA LEU A 25 -0.27 -17.15 23.58
C LEU A 25 0.45 -15.95 22.96
N ASP A 26 1.49 -16.20 22.15
CA ASP A 26 2.23 -15.19 21.42
C ASP A 26 1.38 -14.56 20.30
N PHE A 27 0.99 -13.31 20.51
CA PHE A 27 0.12 -12.54 19.63
C PHE A 27 0.86 -11.83 18.49
N ALA A 28 2.18 -11.85 18.48
CA ALA A 28 2.96 -11.14 17.48
C ALA A 28 2.68 -11.65 16.06
N SER A 29 2.35 -12.94 15.94
CA SER A 29 2.17 -13.65 14.67
C SER A 29 0.79 -13.54 14.02
N PHE A 30 -0.23 -13.05 14.74
CA PHE A 30 -1.60 -13.01 14.21
C PHE A 30 -1.99 -11.60 13.76
N ALA A 31 -2.28 -11.44 12.47
CA ALA A 31 -2.85 -10.23 11.89
C ALA A 31 -4.20 -10.55 11.24
N CYS A 32 -5.14 -9.61 11.33
CA CYS A 32 -6.37 -9.70 10.53
C CYS A 32 -6.01 -9.59 9.04
N ASN A 33 -6.78 -10.26 8.18
CA ASN A 33 -6.65 -10.07 6.74
C ASN A 33 -6.90 -8.58 6.41
N ARG A 34 -5.98 -7.94 5.68
CA ARG A 34 -6.05 -6.52 5.31
C ARG A 34 -7.37 -6.14 4.66
N SER A 35 -7.89 -6.98 3.76
CA SER A 35 -9.18 -6.75 3.09
C SER A 35 -10.34 -6.65 4.09
N SER A 36 -10.32 -7.43 5.17
CA SER A 36 -11.34 -7.40 6.22
C SER A 36 -11.21 -6.16 7.11
N VAL A 37 -9.97 -5.75 7.41
CA VAL A 37 -9.71 -4.49 8.14
C VAL A 37 -10.19 -3.29 7.31
N ARG A 38 -9.88 -3.27 6.01
CA ARG A 38 -10.37 -2.25 5.07
C ARG A 38 -11.88 -2.19 5.05
N GLN A 39 -12.56 -3.32 4.82
CA GLN A 39 -14.04 -3.37 4.81
C GLN A 39 -14.65 -2.85 6.11
N PHE A 40 -14.03 -3.18 7.25
CA PHE A 40 -14.44 -2.63 8.54
C PHE A 40 -14.32 -1.10 8.57
N TYR A 41 -13.15 -0.55 8.20
CA TYR A 41 -12.92 0.89 8.22
C TYR A 41 -13.74 1.66 7.18
N ASP A 42 -14.03 1.07 6.02
CA ASP A 42 -14.93 1.67 5.02
C ASP A 42 -16.38 1.70 5.50
N ALA A 43 -16.89 0.59 6.06
CA ALA A 43 -18.22 0.54 6.64
C ALA A 43 -18.35 1.49 7.84
N PHE A 44 -17.31 1.54 8.67
CA PHE A 44 -17.24 2.42 9.84
C PHE A 44 -17.13 3.90 9.43
N GLY A 45 -16.29 4.22 8.44
CA GLY A 45 -16.17 5.55 7.85
C GLY A 45 -17.48 6.01 7.23
N PHE A 46 -18.17 5.15 6.48
CA PHE A 46 -19.49 5.47 5.95
C PHE A 46 -20.52 5.79 7.04
N LEU A 47 -20.54 5.00 8.13
CA LEU A 47 -21.40 5.25 9.28
C LEU A 47 -21.04 6.58 9.96
N LEU A 48 -19.75 6.84 10.17
CA LEU A 48 -19.26 8.11 10.72
C LEU A 48 -19.67 9.28 9.84
N GLY A 49 -19.45 9.22 8.53
CA GLY A 49 -19.83 10.28 7.59
C GLY A 49 -21.32 10.64 7.67
N LYS A 50 -22.19 9.66 7.92
CA LYS A 50 -23.62 9.90 8.18
C LYS A 50 -23.90 10.54 9.54
N LEU A 51 -23.15 10.17 10.57
CA LEU A 51 -23.29 10.71 11.93
C LEU A 51 -22.71 12.13 12.07
N VAL A 52 -21.59 12.43 11.40
CA VAL A 52 -20.93 13.75 11.39
C VAL A 52 -21.83 14.81 10.77
N ALA A 53 -22.65 14.43 9.78
CA ALA A 53 -23.66 15.32 9.20
C ALA A 53 -24.73 15.80 10.22
N GLY A 54 -24.81 15.16 11.39
CA GLY A 54 -25.75 15.48 12.46
C GLY A 54 -25.08 15.85 13.79
N SER A 55 -24.16 16.82 13.80
CA SER A 55 -23.67 17.53 15.01
C SER A 55 -23.06 16.69 16.16
N VAL A 56 -22.98 15.37 16.07
CA VAL A 56 -22.35 14.52 17.08
C VAL A 56 -20.83 14.54 16.84
N GLN A 57 -20.10 15.19 17.74
CA GLN A 57 -18.65 15.29 17.67
C GLN A 57 -18.01 13.88 17.73
N VAL A 58 -17.14 13.59 16.76
CA VAL A 58 -16.44 12.31 16.51
C VAL A 58 -15.36 12.01 17.57
N GLU A 59 -15.39 12.67 18.73
CA GLU A 59 -14.42 12.46 19.81
C GLU A 59 -14.47 11.04 20.38
N LEU A 60 -15.58 10.32 20.19
CA LEU A 60 -15.74 8.95 20.68
C LEU A 60 -14.92 7.92 19.90
N PHE A 61 -14.35 8.27 18.74
CA PHE A 61 -13.73 7.30 17.84
C PHE A 61 -12.38 7.71 17.26
N SER A 62 -12.05 9.01 17.21
CA SER A 62 -10.65 9.39 17.12
C SER A 62 -10.02 9.08 18.47
N ALA A 63 -9.16 8.06 18.55
CA ALA A 63 -8.47 7.65 19.78
C ALA A 63 -7.54 8.73 20.40
N SER A 64 -7.64 9.97 19.92
CA SER A 64 -6.90 11.13 20.38
C SER A 64 -7.90 12.27 20.59
N SER A 65 -8.04 12.73 21.83
CA SER A 65 -8.73 13.97 22.15
C SER A 65 -8.00 15.16 21.51
N VAL A 66 -8.64 16.34 21.46
CA VAL A 66 -7.96 17.57 21.03
C VAL A 66 -6.69 17.83 21.87
N GLU A 67 -6.76 17.56 23.18
CA GLU A 67 -5.62 17.68 24.08
C GLU A 67 -4.51 16.67 23.74
N ALA A 68 -4.85 15.43 23.40
CA ALA A 68 -3.89 14.41 22.96
C ALA A 68 -3.18 14.85 21.66
N ILE A 69 -3.92 15.37 20.69
CA ILE A 69 -3.37 15.88 19.42
C ILE A 69 -2.43 17.07 19.68
N GLN A 70 -2.82 18.01 20.54
CA GLN A 70 -1.97 19.15 20.89
C GLN A 70 -0.69 18.71 21.64
N ASN A 71 -0.82 17.73 22.55
CA ASN A 71 0.32 17.17 23.27
C ASN A 71 1.28 16.44 22.31
N LEU A 72 0.74 15.63 21.39
CA LEU A 72 1.49 15.01 20.29
C LEU A 72 2.21 16.06 19.46
N GLN A 73 1.49 17.05 18.92
CA GLN A 73 2.04 18.13 18.10
C GLN A 73 3.20 18.85 18.80
N LYS A 74 3.03 19.18 20.08
CA LYS A 74 4.06 19.83 20.90
C LYS A 74 5.28 18.94 21.14
N ARG A 75 5.10 17.67 21.49
CA ARG A 75 6.20 16.75 21.81
C ARG A 75 6.97 16.29 20.57
N CYS A 76 6.26 16.05 19.47
CA CYS A 76 6.85 15.83 18.15
C CYS A 76 7.57 17.09 17.61
N GLY A 77 7.28 18.25 18.20
CA GLY A 77 7.89 19.53 17.87
C GLY A 77 7.57 19.97 16.44
N VAL A 78 6.34 19.81 15.99
CA VAL A 78 5.91 20.21 14.64
C VAL A 78 5.81 21.73 14.54
N GLY A 79 6.41 22.32 13.49
CA GLY A 79 6.34 23.75 13.18
C GLY A 79 5.88 24.03 11.74
N ALA A 80 5.68 25.30 11.42
CA ALA A 80 5.15 25.73 10.12
C ALA A 80 6.05 25.37 8.92
N GLU A 81 7.37 25.29 9.12
CA GLU A 81 8.33 24.94 8.06
C GLU A 81 8.51 23.43 7.87
N ASP A 82 7.72 22.60 8.57
CA ASP A 82 7.82 21.16 8.46
C ASP A 82 7.06 20.60 7.25
N SER A 83 7.65 19.56 6.65
CA SER A 83 6.99 18.66 5.72
C SER A 83 6.61 17.39 6.47
N VAL A 84 5.32 17.05 6.43
CA VAL A 84 4.72 15.97 7.24
C VAL A 84 4.31 14.81 6.35
N LEU A 85 4.65 13.59 6.78
CA LEU A 85 4.08 12.35 6.24
C LEU A 85 3.31 11.61 7.34
N GLU A 86 2.03 11.34 7.14
CA GLU A 86 1.21 10.54 8.05
C GLU A 86 0.77 9.24 7.40
N HIS A 87 1.09 8.12 8.04
CA HIS A 87 0.62 6.79 7.68
C HIS A 87 -0.58 6.42 8.54
N GLY A 88 -1.71 6.13 7.90
CA GLY A 88 -3.01 5.89 8.54
C GLY A 88 -3.61 7.16 9.14
N PHE A 89 -3.88 8.18 8.32
CA PHE A 89 -4.40 9.47 8.80
C PHE A 89 -5.87 9.42 9.27
N GLY A 90 -6.57 8.30 9.04
CA GLY A 90 -7.95 8.10 9.45
C GLY A 90 -8.87 9.21 8.94
N ALA A 91 -9.70 9.76 9.82
CA ALA A 91 -10.60 10.87 9.45
C ALA A 91 -9.87 12.22 9.22
N GLY A 92 -8.54 12.29 9.35
CA GLY A 92 -7.75 13.48 9.01
C GLY A 92 -7.74 14.58 10.07
N ARG A 93 -8.11 14.27 11.32
CA ARG A 93 -8.15 15.27 12.40
C ARG A 93 -6.77 15.84 12.73
N LEU A 94 -5.72 15.01 12.70
CA LEU A 94 -4.34 15.49 12.87
C LEU A 94 -3.94 16.35 11.68
N ALA A 95 -4.26 15.92 10.45
CA ALA A 95 -4.02 16.70 9.23
C ALA A 95 -4.61 18.11 9.32
N GLU A 96 -5.88 18.22 9.75
CA GLU A 96 -6.57 19.49 9.94
C GLU A 96 -5.83 20.40 10.93
N VAL A 97 -5.45 19.88 12.10
CA VAL A 97 -4.71 20.67 13.12
C VAL A 97 -3.35 21.11 12.59
N LEU A 98 -2.59 20.21 11.95
CA LEU A 98 -1.26 20.54 11.46
C LEU A 98 -1.31 21.54 10.30
N VAL A 99 -2.24 21.38 9.35
CA VAL A 99 -2.35 22.28 8.20
C VAL A 99 -2.97 23.62 8.59
N ASN A 100 -4.04 23.63 9.37
CA ASN A 100 -4.80 24.86 9.65
C ASN A 100 -4.30 25.61 10.88
N GLU A 101 -3.98 24.92 11.98
CA GLU A 101 -3.55 25.57 13.22
C GLU A 101 -2.04 25.78 13.29
N VAL A 102 -1.25 24.75 12.95
CA VAL A 102 0.23 24.85 12.97
C VAL A 102 0.76 25.56 11.72
N GLY A 103 0.07 25.41 10.59
CA GLY A 103 0.49 26.02 9.34
C GLY A 103 1.65 25.28 8.67
N VAL A 104 1.70 23.95 8.76
CA VAL A 104 2.78 23.17 8.12
C VAL A 104 2.87 23.47 6.62
N GLN A 105 4.10 23.45 6.10
CA GLN A 105 4.40 23.80 4.72
C GLN A 105 3.75 22.80 3.76
N HIS A 106 3.83 21.51 4.10
CA HIS A 106 3.39 20.41 3.26
C HIS A 106 2.94 19.24 4.13
N TYR A 107 1.84 18.60 3.74
CA TYR A 107 1.32 17.41 4.40
C TYR A 107 0.94 16.35 3.34
N ASP A 108 1.51 15.16 3.47
CA ASP A 108 1.10 13.96 2.75
C ASP A 108 0.49 12.94 3.74
N GLY A 109 -0.71 12.46 3.46
CA GLY A 109 -1.38 11.40 4.21
C GLY A 109 -1.58 10.16 3.36
N LEU A 110 -1.29 8.98 3.89
CA LEU A 110 -1.60 7.69 3.25
C LEU A 110 -2.60 6.90 4.10
N GLU A 111 -3.68 6.42 3.50
CA GLU A 111 -4.74 5.67 4.19
C GLU A 111 -5.20 4.45 3.39
N LEU A 112 -5.57 3.38 4.12
CA LEU A 112 -6.11 2.14 3.57
C LEU A 112 -7.61 2.26 3.23
N SER A 113 -8.34 3.05 3.99
CA SER A 113 -9.79 3.25 3.81
C SER A 113 -10.10 4.43 2.88
N GLN A 114 -10.78 4.15 1.78
CA GLN A 114 -11.30 5.17 0.87
C GLN A 114 -12.35 6.05 1.57
N ALA A 115 -13.16 5.48 2.47
CA ALA A 115 -14.16 6.26 3.20
C ALA A 115 -13.53 7.34 4.09
N MET A 116 -12.40 7.01 4.74
CA MET A 116 -11.65 7.93 5.58
C MET A 116 -11.04 9.07 4.76
N LEU A 117 -10.44 8.75 3.61
CA LEU A 117 -9.97 9.77 2.65
C LEU A 117 -11.09 10.72 2.24
N ASN A 118 -12.25 10.19 1.87
CA ASN A 118 -13.39 11.00 1.44
C ASN A 118 -13.88 11.93 2.56
N ILE A 119 -13.88 11.49 3.82
CA ILE A 119 -14.22 12.34 4.98
C ILE A 119 -13.21 13.47 5.11
N THR A 120 -11.92 13.18 5.07
CA THR A 120 -10.85 14.18 5.21
C THR A 120 -10.91 15.23 4.12
N VAL A 121 -11.04 14.81 2.85
CA VAL A 121 -11.13 15.74 1.71
C VAL A 121 -12.38 16.61 1.82
N ARG A 122 -13.52 16.03 2.24
CA ARG A 122 -14.78 16.79 2.38
C ARG A 122 -14.74 17.82 3.51
N GLN A 123 -13.95 17.58 4.55
CA GLN A 123 -13.80 18.49 5.69
C GLN A 123 -12.77 19.60 5.45
N ALA A 124 -11.83 19.38 4.54
CA ALA A 124 -10.81 20.35 4.19
C ALA A 124 -11.39 21.51 3.36
N ASP A 125 -11.02 22.74 3.70
CA ASP A 125 -11.33 23.90 2.87
C ASP A 125 -10.35 24.04 1.69
N SER A 126 -10.63 24.96 0.77
CA SER A 126 -9.79 25.16 -0.42
C SER A 126 -8.35 25.59 -0.12
N GLU A 127 -8.09 26.19 1.04
CA GLU A 127 -6.74 26.59 1.46
C GLU A 127 -6.00 25.39 2.09
N THR A 128 -6.69 24.59 2.89
CA THR A 128 -6.20 23.31 3.42
C THR A 128 -5.79 22.39 2.27
N LEU A 129 -6.66 22.22 1.25
CA LEU A 129 -6.42 21.34 0.11
C LEU A 129 -5.20 21.71 -0.76
N ARG A 130 -4.66 22.92 -0.63
CA ARG A 130 -3.41 23.31 -1.32
C ARG A 130 -2.16 22.75 -0.68
N ARG A 131 -2.22 22.41 0.61
CA ARG A 131 -1.09 21.90 1.42
C ARG A 131 -1.29 20.47 1.88
N LEU A 132 -2.53 19.98 1.80
CA LEU A 132 -2.97 18.64 2.15
C LEU A 132 -3.05 17.79 0.88
N HIS A 133 -2.22 16.77 0.81
CA HIS A 133 -2.28 15.73 -0.20
C HIS A 133 -2.57 14.40 0.49
N VAL A 134 -3.60 13.70 0.05
CA VAL A 134 -3.99 12.42 0.64
C VAL A 134 -4.05 11.36 -0.44
N TYR A 135 -3.57 10.16 -0.10
CA TYR A 135 -3.49 9.02 -1.00
C TYR A 135 -4.24 7.85 -0.38
N HIS A 136 -5.02 7.16 -1.21
CA HIS A 136 -5.59 5.86 -0.88
C HIS A 136 -4.71 4.76 -1.49
N SER A 137 -4.44 3.71 -0.72
CA SER A 137 -3.81 2.49 -1.24
C SER A 137 -4.33 1.28 -0.49
N GLU A 138 -4.72 0.25 -1.24
CA GLU A 138 -5.05 -1.07 -0.67
C GLU A 138 -3.82 -1.78 -0.08
N GLU A 139 -2.64 -1.37 -0.54
CA GLU A 139 -1.34 -1.86 -0.10
C GLU A 139 -0.47 -0.67 0.39
N PRO A 140 -0.77 -0.10 1.58
CA PRO A 140 -0.09 1.08 2.07
C PRO A 140 1.42 0.90 2.24
N LEU A 141 1.87 -0.29 2.65
CA LEU A 141 3.30 -0.57 2.82
C LEU A 141 4.04 -0.57 1.47
N GLU A 142 3.48 -1.22 0.45
CA GLU A 142 4.07 -1.21 -0.90
C GLU A 142 4.10 0.21 -1.45
N PHE A 143 3.04 0.99 -1.25
CA PHE A 143 2.98 2.40 -1.64
C PHE A 143 4.05 3.24 -0.92
N LEU A 144 4.22 3.09 0.40
CA LEU A 144 5.28 3.75 1.16
C LEU A 144 6.67 3.40 0.63
N GLN A 145 6.90 2.19 0.15
CA GLN A 145 8.21 1.74 -0.34
C GLN A 145 8.49 2.21 -1.77
N SER A 146 7.50 2.09 -2.67
CA SER A 146 7.71 2.24 -4.11
C SER A 146 7.30 3.60 -4.66
N SER A 147 6.34 4.28 -4.04
CA SER A 147 5.70 5.44 -4.66
C SER A 147 6.66 6.61 -4.84
N HIS A 148 6.81 7.05 -6.09
CA HIS A 148 7.55 8.25 -6.44
C HIS A 148 6.76 9.52 -6.07
N LEU A 149 5.43 9.42 -5.85
CA LEU A 149 4.60 10.55 -5.43
C LEU A 149 5.01 11.07 -4.05
N LEU A 150 5.43 10.17 -3.16
CA LEU A 150 5.99 10.49 -1.84
C LEU A 150 7.48 10.89 -1.89
N ARG A 151 8.08 11.01 -3.08
CA ARG A 151 9.42 11.60 -3.27
C ARG A 151 9.24 13.08 -3.62
N GLY A 152 8.77 13.83 -2.62
CA GLY A 152 8.64 15.29 -2.61
C GLY A 152 8.55 15.97 -3.98
N ARG A 153 7.33 16.21 -4.47
CA ARG A 153 7.03 17.02 -5.68
C ARG A 153 7.68 18.42 -5.67
N HIS A 154 8.23 18.87 -4.53
CA HIS A 154 8.79 20.20 -4.32
C HIS A 154 10.29 20.22 -3.97
N GLY A 155 11.04 19.14 -4.27
CA GLY A 155 12.50 19.15 -4.18
C GLY A 155 13.09 19.08 -2.76
N PHE A 156 12.28 18.71 -1.75
CA PHE A 156 12.78 18.43 -0.41
C PHE A 156 13.34 16.99 -0.30
N GLN A 157 14.43 16.83 0.46
CA GLN A 157 15.18 15.56 0.61
C GLN A 157 14.50 14.54 1.56
N GLY A 158 13.17 14.55 1.63
CA GLY A 158 12.37 13.74 2.56
C GLY A 158 11.59 14.57 3.58
N TYR A 159 10.82 13.88 4.43
CA TYR A 159 9.91 14.49 5.41
C TYR A 159 10.63 14.83 6.71
N SER A 160 10.28 15.96 7.31
CA SER A 160 10.85 16.42 8.57
C SER A 160 10.11 15.89 9.80
N ARG A 161 8.82 15.58 9.64
CA ARG A 161 7.97 14.95 10.65
C ARG A 161 7.21 13.79 10.03
N LEU A 162 7.13 12.70 10.77
CA LEU A 162 6.42 11.50 10.36
C LEU A 162 5.47 11.07 11.47
N PHE A 163 4.34 10.50 11.09
CA PHE A 163 3.33 10.01 12.01
C PHE A 163 2.87 8.62 11.58
N ALA A 164 2.73 7.71 12.55
CA ALA A 164 2.02 6.44 12.38
C ALA A 164 1.27 6.17 13.69
N LEU A 165 0.15 6.87 13.84
CA LEU A 165 -0.63 6.86 15.07
C LEU A 165 -1.65 5.73 14.99
N ASN A 166 -1.62 4.81 15.96
CA ASN A 166 -2.64 3.77 16.10
C ASN A 166 -2.75 2.84 14.87
N VAL A 167 -1.66 2.70 14.11
CA VAL A 167 -1.58 1.82 12.92
C VAL A 167 -0.84 0.53 13.23
N LEU A 168 0.29 0.61 13.94
CA LEU A 168 1.20 -0.53 14.10
C LEU A 168 0.57 -1.68 14.92
N ASP A 169 -0.42 -1.38 15.76
CA ASP A 169 -1.19 -2.39 16.49
C ASP A 169 -2.24 -3.12 15.64
N ALA A 170 -2.53 -2.67 14.43
CA ALA A 170 -3.35 -3.40 13.45
C ALA A 170 -2.52 -4.34 12.56
N LEU A 171 -1.20 -4.14 12.50
CA LEU A 171 -0.29 -4.84 11.60
C LEU A 171 0.31 -6.11 12.24
N SER A 172 0.79 -7.07 11.44
CA SER A 172 1.70 -8.11 11.95
C SER A 172 3.02 -7.50 12.44
N ALA A 173 3.80 -8.25 13.24
CA ALA A 173 5.11 -7.78 13.70
C ALA A 173 6.06 -7.43 12.53
N ASP A 174 6.08 -8.28 11.49
CA ASP A 174 6.93 -8.09 10.30
C ASP A 174 6.49 -6.87 9.50
N GLU A 175 5.18 -6.67 9.31
CA GLU A 175 4.65 -5.49 8.63
C GLU A 175 4.88 -4.20 9.43
N ALA A 176 4.77 -4.24 10.75
CA ALA A 176 5.05 -3.08 11.61
C ALA A 176 6.53 -2.68 11.49
N ALA A 177 7.45 -3.64 11.56
CA ALA A 177 8.88 -3.40 11.34
C ALA A 177 9.17 -2.88 9.93
N ALA A 178 8.58 -3.48 8.90
CA ALA A 178 8.72 -3.05 7.51
C ALA A 178 8.16 -1.64 7.28
N THR A 179 7.06 -1.28 7.96
CA THR A 179 6.47 0.06 7.92
C THR A 179 7.41 1.09 8.54
N LEU A 180 8.00 0.80 9.70
CA LEU A 180 9.00 1.68 10.34
C LEU A 180 10.24 1.87 9.46
N ALA A 181 10.71 0.81 8.80
CA ALA A 181 11.82 0.88 7.85
C ALA A 181 11.45 1.72 6.60
N ALA A 182 10.23 1.57 6.08
CA ALA A 182 9.74 2.38 4.97
C ALA A 182 9.65 3.86 5.36
N LEU A 183 9.12 4.20 6.53
CA LEU A 183 9.09 5.56 7.06
C LEU A 183 10.50 6.12 7.26
N HIS A 184 11.45 5.31 7.74
CA HIS A 184 12.86 5.71 7.87
C HIS A 184 13.46 6.11 6.51
N SER A 185 13.13 5.39 5.44
CA SER A 185 13.59 5.71 4.08
C SER A 185 13.01 7.03 3.53
N ARG A 186 11.84 7.46 4.04
CA ARG A 186 11.14 8.68 3.63
C ARG A 186 11.50 9.90 4.48
N ALA A 187 11.97 9.67 5.69
CA ALA A 187 12.46 10.70 6.58
C ALA A 187 13.69 11.42 5.98
N ARG A 188 13.88 12.70 6.30
CA ARG A 188 15.15 13.42 6.11
C ARG A 188 16.09 13.20 7.30
N PRO A 189 17.41 13.47 7.21
CA PRO A 189 18.30 13.38 8.37
C PRO A 189 17.78 14.20 9.56
N GLY A 190 17.81 13.63 10.76
CA GLY A 190 17.29 14.25 11.98
C GLY A 190 15.77 14.44 12.04
N ALA A 191 15.00 13.86 11.11
CA ALA A 191 13.54 13.87 11.20
C ALA A 191 13.05 13.15 12.46
N ARG A 192 11.83 13.51 12.88
CA ARG A 192 11.15 12.88 14.00
C ARG A 192 9.95 12.07 13.53
N LEU A 193 9.85 10.84 14.00
CA LEU A 193 8.72 9.96 13.80
C LEU A 193 7.96 9.80 15.13
N CYS A 194 6.68 10.11 15.12
CA CYS A 194 5.79 9.88 16.23
C CYS A 194 4.89 8.68 15.96
N VAL A 195 5.03 7.67 16.80
CA VAL A 195 4.29 6.41 16.70
C VAL A 195 3.46 6.23 17.95
N SER A 196 2.22 5.75 17.78
CA SER A 196 1.39 5.36 18.91
C SER A 196 0.73 4.01 18.66
N ALA A 197 0.54 3.26 19.74
CA ALA A 197 -0.14 1.96 19.70
C ALA A 197 -0.80 1.67 21.05
N LEU A 198 -1.80 0.78 21.06
CA LEU A 198 -2.33 0.21 22.28
C LEU A 198 -1.18 -0.45 23.06
N ALA A 199 -0.96 0.00 24.29
CA ALA A 199 0.22 -0.41 25.06
C ALA A 199 0.06 -1.84 25.58
N GLU A 200 1.05 -2.68 25.30
CA GLU A 200 1.23 -3.94 26.03
C GLU A 200 1.84 -3.66 27.40
N LEU A 201 0.97 -3.46 28.38
CA LEU A 201 1.39 -3.39 29.78
C LEU A 201 1.51 -4.80 30.37
N ALA A 202 2.39 -4.93 31.36
CA ALA A 202 2.45 -6.11 32.23
C ALA A 202 1.04 -6.51 32.68
N ALA A 203 0.81 -7.82 32.82
CA ALA A 203 -0.49 -8.49 32.97
C ALA A 203 -1.40 -8.02 34.13
N GLU A 204 -1.05 -6.95 34.83
CA GLU A 204 -1.73 -6.41 36.01
C GLU A 204 -2.92 -5.49 35.68
N ARG A 205 -2.99 -4.88 34.49
CA ARG A 205 -4.16 -4.05 34.11
C ARG A 205 -5.31 -4.90 33.57
N LEU A 206 -6.39 -5.03 34.37
CA LEU A 206 -7.60 -5.79 34.01
C LEU A 206 -8.20 -5.36 32.66
N GLY A 207 -8.19 -4.06 32.34
CA GLY A 207 -8.71 -3.54 31.08
C GLY A 207 -8.01 -4.13 29.85
N VAL A 208 -6.67 -4.16 29.85
CA VAL A 208 -5.87 -4.74 28.77
C VAL A 208 -6.17 -6.23 28.60
N ARG A 209 -6.34 -6.97 29.71
CA ARG A 209 -6.71 -8.40 29.67
C ARG A 209 -8.08 -8.64 29.05
N LEU A 210 -9.08 -7.86 29.46
CA LEU A 210 -10.43 -7.94 28.90
C LEU A 210 -10.44 -7.60 27.41
N TYR A 211 -9.69 -6.59 27.00
CA TYR A 211 -9.57 -6.24 25.59
C TYR A 211 -8.86 -7.31 24.78
N LYS A 212 -7.73 -7.85 25.25
CA LYS A 212 -7.06 -8.99 24.60
C LYS A 212 -8.00 -10.19 24.46
N ALA A 213 -8.83 -10.48 25.46
CA ALA A 213 -9.83 -11.55 25.39
C ALA A 213 -10.94 -11.24 24.37
N ALA A 214 -11.47 -10.03 24.36
CA ALA A 214 -12.46 -9.60 23.38
C ALA A 214 -11.90 -9.66 21.95
N TRP A 215 -10.67 -9.20 21.75
CA TRP A 215 -9.98 -9.21 20.47
C TRP A 215 -9.79 -10.63 19.93
N ARG A 216 -9.47 -11.61 20.78
CA ARG A 216 -9.39 -13.02 20.36
C ARG A 216 -10.71 -13.56 19.81
N MET A 217 -11.83 -13.12 20.39
CA MET A 217 -13.15 -13.60 19.98
C MET A 217 -13.62 -12.92 18.70
N ALA A 218 -13.32 -11.63 18.53
CA ALA A 218 -13.82 -10.84 17.42
C ALA A 218 -12.86 -9.70 17.08
N PRO A 219 -11.70 -9.98 16.47
CA PRO A 219 -10.66 -8.97 16.28
C PRO A 219 -11.12 -7.84 15.34
N LEU A 220 -11.93 -8.17 14.34
CA LEU A 220 -12.52 -7.19 13.41
C LEU A 220 -13.47 -6.21 14.11
N LEU A 221 -14.21 -6.62 15.15
CA LEU A 221 -15.09 -5.70 15.88
C LEU A 221 -14.32 -4.63 16.67
N LEU A 222 -13.04 -4.86 16.91
CA LEU A 222 -12.13 -3.94 17.57
C LEU A 222 -11.19 -3.25 16.57
N GLY A 223 -11.56 -3.24 15.28
CA GLY A 223 -10.76 -2.64 14.20
C GLY A 223 -9.47 -3.38 13.87
N GLY A 224 -9.33 -4.64 14.31
CA GLY A 224 -8.12 -5.44 14.12
C GLY A 224 -6.95 -5.07 15.05
N ARG A 225 -7.09 -4.02 15.86
CA ARG A 225 -6.01 -3.49 16.71
C ARG A 225 -5.78 -4.32 17.97
N ARG A 226 -4.53 -4.58 18.33
CA ARG A 226 -4.15 -5.34 19.53
C ARG A 226 -3.11 -4.62 20.38
N PRO A 227 -3.09 -4.80 21.71
CA PRO A 227 -2.01 -4.26 22.52
C PRO A 227 -0.66 -4.86 22.10
N VAL A 228 0.35 -4.01 21.88
CA VAL A 228 1.70 -4.40 21.44
C VAL A 228 2.77 -3.67 22.26
N ALA A 229 3.94 -4.29 22.44
CA ALA A 229 5.12 -3.64 23.01
C ALA A 229 5.81 -2.81 21.92
N LEU A 230 5.49 -1.52 21.79
CA LEU A 230 5.86 -0.70 20.64
C LEU A 230 7.38 -0.63 20.42
N GLN A 231 8.15 -0.61 21.50
CA GLN A 231 9.62 -0.56 21.49
C GLN A 231 10.26 -1.78 20.79
N GLN A 232 9.59 -2.94 20.72
CA GLN A 232 10.15 -4.14 20.11
C GLN A 232 10.29 -4.04 18.58
N PHE A 233 9.54 -3.13 17.96
CA PHE A 233 9.59 -2.91 16.51
C PHE A 233 10.63 -1.88 16.09
N VAL A 234 11.19 -1.12 17.05
CA VAL A 234 12.10 -0.02 16.79
C VAL A 234 13.51 -0.55 16.57
N ASP A 235 14.03 -0.41 15.34
CA ASP A 235 15.43 -0.71 15.04
C ASP A 235 16.35 0.40 15.59
N ALA A 236 17.10 0.07 16.64
CA ALA A 236 18.04 0.98 17.31
C ALA A 236 19.20 1.46 16.41
N GLN A 237 19.41 0.85 15.24
CA GLN A 237 20.39 1.33 14.25
C GLN A 237 19.82 2.46 13.37
N GLN A 238 18.49 2.56 13.26
CA GLN A 238 17.80 3.53 12.41
C GLN A 238 17.18 4.67 13.23
N TRP A 239 16.75 4.36 14.45
CA TRP A 239 15.97 5.24 15.29
C TRP A 239 16.53 5.33 16.70
N GLU A 240 16.56 6.55 17.25
CA GLU A 240 16.78 6.82 18.66
C GLU A 240 15.44 7.20 19.31
N VAL A 241 15.11 6.62 20.45
CA VAL A 241 13.93 7.02 21.23
C VAL A 241 14.25 8.32 21.98
N GLU A 242 13.71 9.45 21.54
CA GLU A 242 13.88 10.77 22.20
C GLU A 242 12.93 10.95 23.38
N ASP A 243 11.68 10.51 23.24
CA ASP A 243 10.64 10.61 24.27
C ASP A 243 9.73 9.38 24.21
N SER A 244 9.17 9.01 25.36
CA SER A 244 8.22 7.91 25.49
C SER A 244 7.27 8.20 26.65
N TRP A 245 5.97 8.05 26.42
CA TRP A 245 4.98 8.15 27.49
C TRP A 245 3.80 7.22 27.28
N LEU A 246 3.10 6.94 28.37
CA LEU A 246 1.79 6.29 28.35
C LEU A 246 0.72 7.36 28.47
N GLU A 247 -0.14 7.42 27.47
CA GLU A 247 -1.33 8.25 27.49
C GLU A 247 -2.44 7.50 28.23
N ASP A 248 -2.55 7.75 29.53
CA ASP A 248 -3.59 7.20 30.42
C ASP A 248 -4.91 8.01 30.29
N GLY A 249 -5.28 8.41 29.06
CA GLY A 249 -6.50 9.19 28.79
C GLY A 249 -7.79 8.52 29.30
N THR A 250 -8.94 9.17 29.12
CA THR A 250 -10.29 8.77 29.61
C THR A 250 -10.76 7.36 29.23
N TRP A 251 -9.95 6.60 28.51
CA TRP A 251 -10.19 5.25 28.05
C TRP A 251 -9.50 4.24 28.98
N TRP A 252 -10.16 3.09 29.17
CA TRP A 252 -9.68 1.98 29.99
C TRP A 252 -8.50 1.22 29.37
N LEU A 253 -8.00 1.67 28.21
CA LEU A 253 -6.88 1.11 27.48
C LEU A 253 -5.78 2.17 27.31
N PRO A 254 -4.57 1.92 27.82
CA PRO A 254 -3.46 2.84 27.67
C PRO A 254 -2.92 2.81 26.24
N VAL A 255 -2.52 3.98 25.75
CA VAL A 255 -1.80 4.13 24.48
C VAL A 255 -0.35 4.47 24.79
N GLU A 256 0.60 3.68 24.29
CA GLU A 256 2.02 4.03 24.33
C GLU A 256 2.32 4.93 23.14
N VAL A 257 3.04 6.01 23.39
CA VAL A 257 3.53 6.92 22.35
C VAL A 257 5.04 7.00 22.45
N LEU A 258 5.74 6.82 21.32
CA LEU A 258 7.18 7.05 21.19
C LEU A 258 7.44 8.18 20.20
N VAL A 259 8.40 9.03 20.52
CA VAL A 259 9.00 10.00 19.60
C VAL A 259 10.39 9.48 19.26
N LEU A 260 10.58 9.15 17.99
CA LEU A 260 11.79 8.56 17.45
C LEU A 260 12.51 9.61 16.62
N ARG A 261 13.82 9.79 16.83
CA ARG A 261 14.68 10.58 15.97
C ARG A 261 15.41 9.69 15.01
N ARG A 262 15.41 10.04 13.73
CA ARG A 262 16.19 9.35 12.72
C ARG A 262 17.68 9.52 13.00
N LEU A 263 18.40 8.41 13.11
CA LEU A 263 19.85 8.38 13.14
C LEU A 263 20.41 8.59 11.74
N GLU A 264 21.45 9.40 11.62
CA GLU A 264 22.25 9.41 10.39
C GLU A 264 22.97 8.08 10.32
N SER A 265 22.74 7.30 9.26
CA SER A 265 23.60 6.14 9.04
C SER A 265 24.98 6.69 8.70
N ASP A 266 25.90 6.67 9.65
CA ASP A 266 27.33 6.99 9.46
C ASP A 266 28.03 6.05 8.44
N ALA A 267 27.27 5.16 7.80
CA ALA A 267 27.65 4.31 6.69
C ALA A 267 27.83 5.13 5.39
N PHE A 268 28.86 5.97 5.37
CA PHE A 268 29.98 5.91 4.42
C PHE A 268 30.91 7.04 4.84
N GLY A 269 31.76 6.74 5.83
CA GLY A 269 32.83 7.63 6.26
C GLY A 269 33.55 8.20 5.04
N ASN A 270 33.60 9.54 5.02
CA ASN A 270 34.43 10.34 4.14
C ASN A 270 35.86 9.77 4.10
N ALA A 271 36.17 8.97 3.09
CA ALA A 271 37.53 8.89 2.58
C ALA A 271 37.84 10.28 1.98
N PRO A 272 38.89 10.98 2.43
CA PRO A 272 39.16 12.32 1.94
C PRO A 272 39.64 12.24 0.49
N GLY A 273 38.83 12.73 -0.46
CA GLY A 273 39.32 13.17 -1.77
C GLY A 273 38.81 12.47 -3.04
N GLY A 274 37.58 11.95 -3.05
CA GLY A 274 36.92 11.53 -4.31
C GLY A 274 35.58 12.21 -4.47
N GLU A 275 35.44 13.11 -5.45
CA GLU A 275 34.12 13.61 -5.86
C GLU A 275 33.22 12.43 -6.23
N PRO A 276 32.05 12.26 -5.61
CA PRO A 276 31.13 11.21 -5.98
C PRO A 276 30.50 11.56 -7.33
N SER A 277 30.95 10.88 -8.37
CA SER A 277 30.29 10.93 -9.68
C SER A 277 28.83 10.49 -9.55
N ALA A 278 27.90 11.27 -10.10
CA ALA A 278 26.45 11.11 -9.99
C ALA A 278 25.87 9.86 -10.72
N SER A 279 26.69 8.83 -10.98
CA SER A 279 26.30 7.60 -11.68
C SER A 279 26.01 6.41 -10.76
N GLY A 280 26.16 6.56 -9.43
CA GLY A 280 26.17 5.43 -8.49
C GLY A 280 24.82 4.93 -7.93
N SER A 281 23.71 5.63 -8.12
CA SER A 281 22.45 5.27 -7.43
C SER A 281 21.79 3.98 -7.98
N GLY A 282 21.98 3.67 -9.27
CA GLY A 282 21.40 2.47 -9.89
C GLY A 282 22.09 1.16 -9.48
N SER A 283 23.38 1.21 -9.16
CA SER A 283 24.16 0.01 -8.82
C SER A 283 23.72 -0.60 -7.48
N SER A 284 23.41 0.26 -6.50
CA SER A 284 23.02 -0.18 -5.15
C SER A 284 21.66 -0.89 -5.13
N ALA A 285 20.69 -0.40 -5.91
CA ALA A 285 19.37 -1.03 -5.99
C ALA A 285 19.41 -2.41 -6.68
N LYS A 286 20.18 -2.53 -7.77
CA LYS A 286 20.42 -3.81 -8.45
C LYS A 286 21.09 -4.82 -7.53
N GLU A 287 22.16 -4.42 -6.85
CA GLU A 287 22.86 -5.29 -5.90
C GLU A 287 21.91 -5.76 -4.77
N ALA A 288 21.14 -4.86 -4.18
CA ALA A 288 20.19 -5.23 -3.13
C ALA A 288 19.11 -6.22 -3.60
N ALA A 289 18.60 -6.06 -4.82
CA ALA A 289 17.64 -7.00 -5.42
C ALA A 289 18.26 -8.37 -5.67
N LEU A 290 19.50 -8.42 -6.19
CA LEU A 290 20.23 -9.68 -6.39
C LEU A 290 20.52 -10.38 -5.06
N LEU A 291 20.92 -9.64 -4.03
CA LEU A 291 21.15 -10.21 -2.69
C LEU A 291 19.85 -10.83 -2.13
N ARG A 292 18.69 -10.18 -2.32
CA ARG A 292 17.39 -10.75 -1.94
C ARG A 292 17.05 -12.01 -2.72
N TRP A 293 17.27 -12.02 -4.04
CA TRP A 293 17.12 -13.23 -4.86
C TRP A 293 18.02 -14.34 -4.33
N ALA A 294 19.29 -14.03 -4.07
CA ALA A 294 20.26 -15.02 -3.63
C ALA A 294 19.83 -15.74 -2.33
N LEU A 295 19.07 -15.11 -1.43
CA LEU A 295 18.51 -15.80 -0.25
C LEU A 295 17.64 -17.04 -0.60
N HIS A 296 17.12 -17.11 -1.81
CA HIS A 296 16.30 -18.20 -2.33
C HIS A 296 17.05 -19.14 -3.28
N LEU A 297 18.30 -18.83 -3.61
CA LEU A 297 19.17 -19.72 -4.35
C LEU A 297 19.82 -20.72 -3.39
N SER A 298 20.05 -21.93 -3.88
CA SER A 298 20.85 -22.93 -3.17
C SER A 298 22.02 -23.26 -4.06
N VAL A 299 23.04 -22.40 -4.08
CA VAL A 299 24.25 -22.59 -4.88
C VAL A 299 25.22 -23.49 -4.10
N PRO A 300 25.50 -24.73 -4.57
CA PRO A 300 26.61 -25.52 -4.03
C PRO A 300 27.94 -24.77 -4.25
N GLY A 301 28.84 -24.82 -3.26
CA GLY A 301 30.07 -24.03 -3.31
C GLY A 301 30.95 -24.26 -4.55
N GLU A 302 30.94 -25.47 -5.13
CA GLU A 302 31.67 -25.78 -6.37
C GLU A 302 31.01 -25.15 -7.61
N GLN A 303 29.68 -24.99 -7.63
CA GLN A 303 28.96 -24.36 -8.73
C GLN A 303 29.03 -22.84 -8.67
N ALA A 304 29.32 -22.25 -7.51
CA ALA A 304 29.46 -20.80 -7.37
C ALA A 304 30.67 -20.23 -8.14
N GLU A 305 31.65 -21.07 -8.51
CA GLU A 305 32.81 -20.66 -9.30
C GLU A 305 32.52 -20.58 -10.80
N ASN A 306 31.48 -21.28 -11.29
CA ASN A 306 31.07 -21.30 -12.68
C ASN A 306 29.82 -20.44 -12.89
N LEU A 307 29.98 -19.27 -13.51
CA LEU A 307 28.89 -18.31 -13.69
C LEU A 307 27.76 -18.85 -14.60
N ASP A 308 28.05 -19.78 -15.51
CA ASP A 308 27.02 -20.42 -16.32
C ASP A 308 26.13 -21.35 -15.47
N ASP A 309 26.70 -22.04 -14.49
CA ASP A 309 25.95 -22.86 -13.54
C ASP A 309 25.07 -21.97 -12.62
N VAL A 310 25.62 -20.83 -12.16
CA VAL A 310 24.86 -19.84 -11.37
C VAL A 310 23.69 -19.28 -12.17
N ARG A 311 23.91 -18.95 -13.44
CA ARG A 311 22.87 -18.49 -14.36
C ARG A 311 21.77 -19.53 -14.55
N GLN A 312 22.13 -20.78 -14.81
CA GLN A 312 21.15 -21.88 -14.96
C GLN A 312 20.37 -22.09 -13.65
N LEU A 313 21.05 -22.05 -12.51
CA LEU A 313 20.42 -22.17 -11.20
C LEU A 313 19.44 -21.02 -10.95
N ALA A 314 19.83 -19.78 -11.24
CA ALA A 314 18.98 -18.61 -11.12
C ALA A 314 17.72 -18.73 -11.98
N ALA A 315 17.86 -19.11 -13.26
CA ALA A 315 16.73 -19.34 -14.16
C ALA A 315 15.78 -20.44 -13.66
N SER A 316 16.33 -21.51 -13.07
CA SER A 316 15.53 -22.61 -12.50
C SER A 316 14.88 -22.28 -11.15
N SER A 317 15.37 -21.25 -10.44
CA SER A 317 14.85 -20.89 -9.11
C SER A 317 13.65 -19.97 -9.17
N VAL A 318 13.35 -19.38 -10.33
CA VAL A 318 12.35 -18.32 -10.48
C VAL A 318 10.98 -18.71 -9.92
N GLU A 319 10.54 -19.94 -10.14
CA GLU A 319 9.25 -20.45 -9.64
C GLU A 319 9.17 -20.54 -8.10
N ARG A 320 10.32 -20.50 -7.42
CA ARG A 320 10.43 -20.53 -5.95
C ARG A 320 10.60 -19.14 -5.34
N LEU A 321 10.73 -18.10 -6.17
CA LEU A 321 10.90 -16.74 -5.67
C LEU A 321 9.57 -16.19 -5.13
N PRO A 322 9.59 -15.51 -3.97
CA PRO A 322 8.45 -14.72 -3.55
C PRO A 322 8.17 -13.59 -4.55
N LEU A 323 6.94 -13.08 -4.54
CA LEU A 323 6.49 -12.03 -5.46
C LEU A 323 7.35 -10.75 -5.40
N GLY A 324 7.80 -10.34 -4.21
CA GLY A 324 8.64 -9.15 -4.03
C GLY A 324 9.95 -9.22 -4.83
N PRO A 325 10.82 -10.22 -4.58
CA PRO A 325 12.02 -10.44 -5.39
C PRO A 325 11.76 -10.59 -6.89
N LEU A 326 10.65 -11.21 -7.32
CA LEU A 326 10.27 -11.27 -8.74
C LEU A 326 10.06 -9.86 -9.33
N LYS A 327 9.24 -9.03 -8.67
CA LYS A 327 8.96 -7.65 -9.08
C LYS A 327 10.21 -6.77 -9.07
N ASP A 328 11.06 -6.92 -8.05
CA ASP A 328 12.32 -6.18 -7.95
C ASP A 328 13.22 -6.44 -9.17
N VAL A 329 13.45 -7.72 -9.48
CA VAL A 329 14.27 -8.12 -10.62
C VAL A 329 13.64 -7.69 -11.93
N ALA A 330 12.34 -7.93 -12.11
CA ALA A 330 11.66 -7.55 -13.34
C ALA A 330 11.74 -6.04 -13.59
N SER A 331 11.47 -5.21 -12.58
CA SER A 331 11.43 -3.75 -12.71
C SER A 331 12.80 -3.10 -12.97
N LEU A 332 13.87 -3.65 -12.39
CA LEU A 332 15.24 -3.13 -12.49
C LEU A 332 15.94 -3.53 -13.80
N TRP A 333 15.59 -4.67 -14.38
CA TRP A 333 16.18 -5.17 -15.63
C TRP A 333 15.27 -5.02 -16.85
N LEU A 334 14.02 -4.56 -16.69
CA LEU A 334 13.06 -4.35 -17.78
C LEU A 334 13.65 -3.67 -19.03
N PRO A 335 14.44 -2.57 -18.92
CA PRO A 335 14.98 -1.87 -20.09
C PRO A 335 16.00 -2.67 -20.91
N GLN A 336 16.46 -3.81 -20.39
CA GLN A 336 17.44 -4.68 -21.04
C GLN A 336 16.79 -5.98 -21.58
N VAL A 337 15.48 -6.16 -21.38
CA VAL A 337 14.75 -7.35 -21.83
C VAL A 337 14.50 -7.24 -23.35
N PRO A 338 14.64 -8.33 -24.14
CA PRO A 338 14.31 -8.31 -25.56
C PRO A 338 12.86 -7.88 -25.83
N VAL A 339 12.64 -7.13 -26.92
CA VAL A 339 11.32 -6.57 -27.27
C VAL A 339 10.25 -7.65 -27.45
N GLU A 340 10.61 -8.83 -27.97
CA GLU A 340 9.71 -9.96 -28.18
C GLU A 340 9.23 -10.54 -26.84
N VAL A 341 10.08 -10.52 -25.82
CA VAL A 341 9.78 -11.03 -24.47
C VAL A 341 8.89 -10.04 -23.74
N LEU A 342 9.17 -8.73 -23.84
CA LEU A 342 8.28 -7.70 -23.31
C LEU A 342 6.91 -7.76 -23.97
N ARG A 343 6.84 -7.90 -25.29
CA ARG A 343 5.58 -8.04 -26.02
C ARG A 343 4.81 -9.27 -25.56
N SER A 344 5.46 -10.44 -25.46
CA SER A 344 4.81 -11.65 -24.98
C SER A 344 4.32 -11.52 -23.53
N PHE A 345 5.06 -10.82 -22.67
CA PHE A 345 4.65 -10.56 -21.29
C PHE A 345 3.41 -9.66 -21.24
N VAL A 346 3.40 -8.56 -21.99
CA VAL A 346 2.24 -7.66 -22.06
C VAL A 346 1.04 -8.34 -22.71
N GLU A 347 1.25 -9.12 -23.77
CA GLU A 347 0.20 -9.93 -24.40
C GLU A 347 -0.44 -10.89 -23.40
N GLN A 348 0.37 -11.64 -22.64
CA GLN A 348 -0.13 -12.53 -21.60
C GLN A 348 -0.94 -11.79 -20.55
N ASP A 349 -0.45 -10.63 -20.08
CA ASP A 349 -1.16 -9.80 -19.10
C ASP A 349 -2.53 -9.36 -19.64
N LEU A 350 -2.58 -8.80 -20.85
CA LEU A 350 -3.82 -8.37 -21.51
C LEU A 350 -4.84 -9.51 -21.65
N THR A 351 -4.39 -10.73 -21.96
CA THR A 351 -5.30 -11.89 -22.05
C THR A 351 -5.91 -12.32 -20.72
N HIS A 352 -5.28 -11.96 -19.60
CA HIS A 352 -5.74 -12.31 -18.25
C HIS A 352 -6.44 -11.16 -17.52
N MET A 353 -6.31 -9.92 -18.00
CA MET A 353 -7.02 -8.77 -17.45
C MET A 353 -8.53 -8.95 -17.55
N THR A 354 -9.24 -8.55 -16.50
CA THR A 354 -10.70 -8.41 -16.50
C THR A 354 -11.10 -7.06 -17.11
N LYS A 355 -12.39 -6.89 -17.42
CA LYS A 355 -12.90 -5.60 -17.91
C LYS A 355 -12.66 -4.47 -16.89
N GLU A 356 -12.81 -4.77 -15.61
CA GLU A 356 -12.56 -3.80 -14.54
C GLU A 356 -11.08 -3.40 -14.47
N ASP A 357 -10.16 -4.35 -14.68
CA ASP A 357 -8.72 -4.05 -14.76
C ASP A 357 -8.42 -3.10 -15.94
N PHE A 358 -8.99 -3.37 -17.12
CA PHE A 358 -8.83 -2.50 -18.29
C PHE A 358 -9.34 -1.09 -18.04
N VAL A 359 -10.56 -0.97 -17.50
CA VAL A 359 -11.19 0.32 -17.19
C VAL A 359 -10.36 1.07 -16.13
N SER A 360 -9.90 0.39 -15.08
CA SER A 360 -9.08 1.00 -14.03
C SER A 360 -7.70 1.45 -14.50
N ASP A 361 -7.01 0.63 -15.29
CA ASP A 361 -5.70 1.00 -15.84
C ASP A 361 -5.84 2.16 -16.82
N TYR A 362 -6.90 2.17 -17.63
CA TYR A 362 -7.17 3.25 -18.57
C TYR A 362 -7.51 4.56 -17.87
N ASP A 363 -8.36 4.54 -16.84
CA ASP A 363 -8.69 5.71 -16.01
C ASP A 363 -7.43 6.34 -15.40
N ARG A 364 -6.55 5.49 -14.85
CA ARG A 364 -5.26 5.94 -14.29
C ARG A 364 -4.36 6.55 -15.35
N TRP A 365 -4.32 5.95 -16.55
CA TRP A 365 -3.55 6.49 -17.67
C TRP A 365 -4.09 7.85 -18.11
N LEU A 366 -5.40 7.99 -18.32
CA LEU A 366 -6.05 9.26 -18.67
C LEU A 366 -5.77 10.34 -17.62
N SER A 367 -5.93 10.00 -16.34
CA SER A 367 -5.66 10.89 -15.21
C SER A 367 -4.20 11.36 -15.15
N ALA A 368 -3.26 10.55 -15.63
CA ALA A 368 -1.84 10.90 -15.67
C ALA A 368 -1.47 11.81 -16.85
N LEU A 369 -2.27 11.84 -17.92
CA LEU A 369 -1.98 12.66 -19.10
C LEU A 369 -2.17 14.16 -18.80
N PRO A 370 -1.27 15.03 -19.29
CA PRO A 370 -1.56 16.45 -19.43
C PRO A 370 -2.77 16.69 -20.32
N ALA A 371 -3.60 17.69 -20.00
CA ALA A 371 -4.81 18.01 -20.77
C ALA A 371 -4.58 18.16 -22.29
N ALA A 372 -3.44 18.73 -22.69
CA ALA A 372 -3.08 18.85 -24.11
C ALA A 372 -2.81 17.51 -24.80
N GLN A 373 -2.22 16.54 -24.08
CA GLN A 373 -2.00 15.18 -24.61
C GLN A 373 -3.32 14.42 -24.67
N LEU A 374 -4.14 14.50 -23.60
CA LEU A 374 -5.47 13.90 -23.57
C LEU A 374 -6.34 14.39 -24.75
N GLN A 375 -6.34 15.70 -24.99
CA GLN A 375 -7.03 16.29 -26.13
C GLN A 375 -6.48 15.77 -27.47
N GLN A 376 -5.15 15.62 -27.59
CA GLN A 376 -4.54 15.07 -28.80
C GLN A 376 -4.92 13.60 -29.04
N GLU A 377 -5.01 12.79 -27.97
CA GLU A 377 -5.48 11.41 -28.03
C GLU A 377 -6.94 11.32 -28.47
N MET A 378 -7.81 12.17 -27.92
CA MET A 378 -9.22 12.24 -28.34
C MET A 378 -9.34 12.64 -29.81
N LYS A 379 -8.55 13.63 -30.27
CA LYS A 379 -8.49 14.02 -31.69
C LYS A 379 -8.04 12.86 -32.58
N SER A 380 -6.99 12.15 -32.18
CA SER A 380 -6.49 10.97 -32.89
C SER A 380 -7.56 9.88 -32.98
N TRP A 381 -8.30 9.64 -31.90
CA TRP A 381 -9.42 8.70 -31.87
C TRP A 381 -10.53 9.09 -32.86
N VAL A 382 -10.98 10.35 -32.87
CA VAL A 382 -11.98 10.84 -33.82
C VAL A 382 -11.56 10.64 -35.27
N MET A 383 -10.29 10.90 -35.59
CA MET A 383 -9.78 10.72 -36.97
C MET A 383 -9.77 9.25 -37.42
N ARG A 384 -9.83 8.28 -36.49
CA ARG A 384 -9.90 6.85 -36.78
C ARG A 384 -11.33 6.32 -36.92
N LEU A 385 -12.34 7.08 -36.50
CA LEU A 385 -13.73 6.68 -36.62
C LEU A 385 -14.16 6.59 -38.09
N ASP A 386 -15.09 5.68 -38.38
CA ASP A 386 -15.79 5.68 -39.65
C ASP A 386 -16.90 6.74 -39.68
N THR A 387 -17.49 6.96 -40.86
CA THR A 387 -18.52 8.01 -41.02
C THR A 387 -19.73 7.75 -40.14
N GLN A 388 -20.16 6.50 -39.99
CA GLN A 388 -21.31 6.16 -39.16
C GLN A 388 -21.03 6.47 -37.68
N SER A 389 -19.85 6.10 -37.18
CA SER A 389 -19.45 6.35 -35.79
C SER A 389 -19.33 7.86 -35.49
N LEU A 390 -18.92 8.66 -36.49
CA LEU A 390 -18.90 10.12 -36.37
C LEU A 390 -20.32 10.71 -36.37
N GLU A 391 -21.23 10.18 -37.17
CA GLU A 391 -22.65 10.55 -37.15
C GLU A 391 -23.24 10.24 -35.78
N ASP A 392 -23.06 9.01 -35.28
CA ASP A 392 -23.56 8.55 -33.99
C ASP A 392 -23.02 9.39 -32.83
N LEU A 393 -21.72 9.74 -32.86
CA LEU A 393 -21.08 10.62 -31.88
C LEU A 393 -21.62 12.06 -31.94
N SER A 394 -22.03 12.51 -33.13
CA SER A 394 -22.61 13.85 -33.34
C SER A 394 -24.10 13.91 -32.98
N THR A 395 -24.77 12.77 -32.80
CA THR A 395 -26.17 12.65 -32.39
C THR A 395 -26.27 12.09 -30.96
N PRO A 396 -26.21 12.94 -29.91
CA PRO A 396 -26.33 12.44 -28.55
C PRO A 396 -27.68 11.77 -28.31
N ASP A 397 -27.69 10.66 -27.56
CA ASP A 397 -28.94 10.02 -27.14
C ASP A 397 -29.64 10.87 -26.07
N LEU A 398 -30.62 11.66 -26.51
CA LEU A 398 -31.40 12.54 -25.64
C LEU A 398 -32.50 11.81 -24.86
N SER A 399 -32.79 10.54 -25.18
CA SER A 399 -33.94 9.81 -24.63
C SER A 399 -33.80 9.48 -23.14
N GLY A 400 -32.56 9.47 -22.63
CA GLY A 400 -32.25 9.22 -21.22
C GLY A 400 -32.18 10.47 -20.33
N LEU A 401 -32.21 11.68 -20.90
CA LEU A 401 -32.02 12.92 -20.15
C LEU A 401 -33.29 13.31 -19.37
N GLY A 402 -33.10 13.79 -18.14
CA GLY A 402 -34.17 14.42 -17.36
C GLY A 402 -34.66 15.70 -18.03
N LEU A 403 -35.87 16.17 -17.66
CA LEU A 403 -36.47 17.39 -18.21
C LEU A 403 -35.52 18.60 -18.19
N GLU A 404 -34.88 18.85 -17.04
CA GLU A 404 -34.02 20.01 -16.86
C GLU A 404 -32.67 19.86 -17.57
N GLU A 405 -32.12 18.65 -17.65
CA GLU A 405 -30.88 18.37 -18.39
C GLU A 405 -31.09 18.54 -19.89
N LEU A 406 -32.21 18.01 -20.40
CA LEU A 406 -32.59 18.18 -21.80
C LEU A 406 -32.88 19.66 -22.11
N ARG A 407 -33.54 20.39 -21.21
CA ARG A 407 -33.79 21.83 -21.38
C ARG A 407 -32.47 22.61 -21.45
N ALA A 408 -31.52 22.32 -20.57
CA ALA A 408 -30.20 22.94 -20.56
C ALA A 408 -29.46 22.67 -21.88
N TYR A 409 -29.41 21.40 -22.32
CA TYR A 409 -28.79 20.98 -23.57
C TYR A 409 -29.32 21.77 -24.78
N ILE A 410 -30.65 21.80 -24.97
CA ILE A 410 -31.27 22.50 -26.09
C ILE A 410 -31.02 24.02 -26.00
N THR A 411 -31.09 24.57 -24.78
CA THR A 411 -30.88 26.01 -24.54
C THR A 411 -29.46 26.43 -24.91
N ASP A 412 -28.46 25.62 -24.60
CA ASP A 412 -27.05 25.90 -24.93
C ASP A 412 -26.81 25.83 -26.44
N GLY A 413 -27.39 24.85 -27.12
CA GLY A 413 -27.38 24.78 -28.59
C GLY A 413 -28.01 26.03 -29.24
N LEU A 414 -29.16 26.46 -28.74
CA LEU A 414 -29.80 27.70 -29.22
C LEU A 414 -28.98 28.95 -28.92
N ASN A 415 -28.31 29.03 -27.76
CA ASN A 415 -27.45 30.17 -27.42
C ASN A 415 -26.28 30.32 -28.40
N LEU A 416 -25.68 29.20 -28.81
CA LEU A 416 -24.64 29.17 -29.83
C LEU A 416 -25.18 29.64 -31.18
N ALA A 417 -26.30 29.08 -31.63
CA ALA A 417 -26.94 29.50 -32.89
C ALA A 417 -27.33 30.99 -32.89
N ILE A 418 -27.84 31.52 -31.77
CA ILE A 418 -28.18 32.94 -31.60
C ILE A 418 -26.95 33.83 -31.74
N LYS A 419 -25.82 33.41 -31.17
CA LYS A 419 -24.55 34.14 -31.26
C LYS A 419 -24.10 34.26 -32.72
N ASP A 420 -24.20 33.18 -33.48
CA ASP A 420 -23.78 33.13 -34.88
C ASP A 420 -24.78 33.86 -35.81
N ALA A 421 -26.07 33.79 -35.51
CA ALA A 421 -27.14 34.45 -36.26
C ALA A 421 -27.31 35.95 -35.94
N SER A 422 -26.49 36.53 -35.06
CA SER A 422 -26.59 37.93 -34.60
C SER A 422 -26.56 38.99 -35.73
N THR A 423 -26.16 38.60 -36.94
CA THR A 423 -26.11 39.46 -38.13
C THR A 423 -27.32 39.34 -39.07
N VAL A 424 -28.22 38.37 -38.84
CA VAL A 424 -29.41 38.11 -39.67
C VAL A 424 -30.68 38.24 -38.81
N PRO A 425 -31.34 39.43 -38.81
CA PRO A 425 -32.43 39.73 -37.88
C PRO A 425 -33.63 38.78 -37.93
N GLU A 426 -33.94 38.23 -39.11
CA GLU A 426 -35.05 37.28 -39.31
C GLU A 426 -34.77 35.96 -38.57
N THR A 427 -33.59 35.36 -38.79
CA THR A 427 -33.15 34.14 -38.11
C THR A 427 -33.04 34.34 -36.58
N LEU A 428 -32.57 35.51 -36.14
CA LEU A 428 -32.47 35.82 -34.72
C LEU A 428 -33.84 35.84 -34.02
N GLY A 429 -34.86 36.39 -34.67
CA GLY A 429 -36.23 36.41 -34.14
C GLY A 429 -36.79 35.00 -33.94
N ASP A 430 -36.60 34.13 -34.93
CA ASP A 430 -37.07 32.74 -34.88
C ASP A 430 -36.35 31.95 -33.78
N LEU A 431 -35.03 32.10 -33.65
CA LEU A 431 -34.23 31.45 -32.60
C LEU A 431 -34.64 31.88 -31.19
N LEU A 432 -34.89 33.17 -30.98
CA LEU A 432 -35.36 33.68 -29.68
C LEU A 432 -36.75 33.13 -29.33
N SER A 433 -37.65 33.02 -30.32
CA SER A 433 -38.97 32.41 -30.11
C SER A 433 -38.88 30.93 -29.76
N ARG A 434 -37.95 30.18 -30.36
CA ARG A 434 -37.71 28.77 -30.03
C ARG A 434 -37.14 28.61 -28.62
N LYS A 435 -36.21 29.49 -28.22
CA LYS A 435 -35.69 29.51 -26.86
C LYS A 435 -36.80 29.75 -25.83
N GLU A 436 -37.69 30.71 -26.09
CA GLU A 436 -38.86 30.94 -25.23
C GLU A 436 -39.80 29.72 -25.17
N ALA A 437 -39.93 28.97 -26.27
CA ALA A 437 -40.70 27.72 -26.28
C ALA A 437 -40.03 26.62 -25.44
N VAL A 438 -38.71 26.49 -25.51
CA VAL A 438 -37.91 25.57 -24.68
C VAL A 438 -38.06 25.93 -23.20
N ASP A 439 -38.04 27.21 -22.82
CA ASP A 439 -38.25 27.66 -21.44
C ASP A 439 -39.66 27.35 -20.91
N LYS A 440 -40.66 27.26 -21.79
CA LYS A 440 -42.06 26.99 -21.43
C LYS A 440 -42.45 25.51 -21.46
N ALA A 441 -41.65 24.65 -22.07
CA ALA A 441 -41.96 23.22 -22.13
C ALA A 441 -42.03 22.62 -20.72
N GLU A 442 -43.06 21.82 -20.46
CA GLU A 442 -43.31 21.22 -19.14
C GLU A 442 -42.97 19.72 -19.11
N THR A 443 -42.73 19.12 -20.29
CA THR A 443 -42.48 17.68 -20.43
C THR A 443 -41.26 17.37 -21.29
N THR A 444 -40.61 16.22 -21.04
CA THR A 444 -39.48 15.74 -21.85
C THR A 444 -39.91 15.49 -23.30
N GLU A 445 -41.14 15.03 -23.53
CA GLU A 445 -41.68 14.81 -24.90
C GLU A 445 -41.81 16.11 -25.68
N GLU A 446 -42.29 17.19 -25.05
CA GLU A 446 -42.34 18.53 -25.68
C GLU A 446 -40.93 19.03 -26.03
N LEU A 447 -39.95 18.85 -25.14
CA LEU A 447 -38.57 19.25 -25.38
C LEU A 447 -37.91 18.43 -26.50
N LEU A 448 -38.09 17.11 -26.53
CA LEU A 448 -37.57 16.26 -27.60
C LEU A 448 -38.15 16.65 -28.96
N LYS A 449 -39.45 16.95 -29.00
CA LYS A 449 -40.11 17.43 -30.23
C LYS A 449 -39.56 18.80 -30.65
N LEU A 450 -39.43 19.75 -29.71
CA LEU A 450 -38.84 21.05 -29.99
C LEU A 450 -37.40 20.92 -30.48
N ASN A 451 -36.60 20.03 -29.89
CA ASN A 451 -35.23 19.76 -30.34
C ASN A 451 -35.20 19.24 -31.78
N ALA A 452 -36.04 18.25 -32.11
CA ALA A 452 -36.12 17.73 -33.47
C ALA A 452 -36.53 18.81 -34.49
N ASP A 453 -37.47 19.69 -34.12
CA ASP A 453 -37.88 20.83 -34.97
C ASP A 453 -36.74 21.87 -35.10
N ILE A 454 -35.97 22.12 -34.04
CA ILE A 454 -34.77 22.99 -34.03
C ILE A 454 -33.69 22.43 -34.95
N GLU A 455 -33.35 21.15 -34.78
CA GLU A 455 -32.33 20.46 -35.58
C GLU A 455 -32.69 20.47 -37.06
N ALA A 456 -33.93 20.12 -37.41
CA ALA A 456 -34.38 20.07 -38.80
C ALA A 456 -34.29 21.42 -39.54
N ASP A 457 -34.46 22.54 -38.82
CA ASP A 457 -34.52 23.87 -39.43
C ASP A 457 -33.19 24.63 -39.39
N LEU A 458 -32.31 24.32 -38.43
CA LEU A 458 -31.11 25.12 -38.14
C LEU A 458 -29.81 24.37 -38.37
N LEU A 459 -29.82 23.05 -38.31
CA LEU A 459 -28.62 22.22 -38.41
C LEU A 459 -28.76 21.30 -39.63
N LEU A 460 -27.66 21.11 -40.36
CA LEU A 460 -27.59 19.98 -41.28
C LEU A 460 -27.56 18.72 -40.41
N PRO A 461 -28.51 17.78 -40.57
CA PRO A 461 -28.47 16.56 -39.79
C PRO A 461 -27.13 15.85 -40.06
N PRO A 462 -26.50 15.20 -39.05
CA PRO A 462 -25.21 14.54 -39.24
C PRO A 462 -25.15 13.60 -40.44
N SER A 463 -26.24 12.92 -40.77
CA SER A 463 -26.36 12.06 -41.96
C SER A 463 -26.28 12.77 -43.32
N GLU A 464 -26.44 14.10 -43.35
CA GLU A 464 -26.28 14.94 -44.55
C GLU A 464 -24.94 15.69 -44.58
N MET A 465 -24.20 15.69 -43.46
CA MET A 465 -22.87 16.29 -43.39
C MET A 465 -21.85 15.40 -44.12
N SER A 466 -20.91 16.00 -44.82
CA SER A 466 -19.76 15.24 -45.32
C SER A 466 -18.91 14.74 -44.15
N ARG A 467 -18.17 13.65 -44.35
CA ARG A 467 -17.22 13.14 -43.35
C ARG A 467 -16.29 14.24 -42.81
N GLN A 468 -15.79 15.12 -43.68
CA GLN A 468 -14.90 16.20 -43.28
C GLN A 468 -15.60 17.23 -42.38
N GLU A 469 -16.88 17.53 -42.64
CA GLU A 469 -17.68 18.40 -41.79
C GLU A 469 -17.97 17.76 -40.44
N LEU A 470 -18.27 16.45 -40.40
CA LEU A 470 -18.44 15.69 -39.16
C LEU A 470 -17.16 15.67 -38.32
N GLU A 471 -16.02 15.36 -38.95
CA GLU A 471 -14.70 15.40 -38.29
C GLU A 471 -14.44 16.80 -37.73
N GLN A 472 -14.60 17.85 -38.55
CA GLN A 472 -14.34 19.23 -38.12
C GLN A 472 -15.26 19.65 -36.98
N ASN A 473 -16.55 19.33 -37.04
CA ASN A 473 -17.52 19.65 -36.00
C ASN A 473 -17.15 18.95 -34.68
N THR A 474 -16.86 17.64 -34.75
CA THR A 474 -16.45 16.84 -33.58
C THR A 474 -15.14 17.36 -32.97
N LEU A 475 -14.16 17.71 -33.80
CA LEU A 475 -12.88 18.26 -33.33
C LEU A 475 -13.07 19.62 -32.64
N THR A 476 -13.93 20.48 -33.17
CA THR A 476 -14.28 21.76 -32.53
C THR A 476 -15.00 21.54 -31.21
N HIS A 477 -15.87 20.54 -31.10
CA HIS A 477 -16.49 20.16 -29.83
C HIS A 477 -15.44 19.70 -28.81
N ILE A 478 -14.54 18.78 -29.19
CA ILE A 478 -13.43 18.32 -28.34
C ILE A 478 -12.54 19.46 -27.86
N GLU A 479 -12.31 20.48 -28.69
CA GLU A 479 -11.55 21.68 -28.32
C GLU A 479 -12.24 22.56 -27.27
N SER A 480 -13.56 22.42 -27.12
CA SER A 480 -14.35 23.14 -26.13
C SER A 480 -14.53 22.41 -24.80
N LEU A 481 -14.29 21.09 -24.77
CA LEU A 481 -14.46 20.28 -23.56
C LEU A 481 -13.40 20.62 -22.51
N SER A 482 -13.83 20.64 -21.26
CA SER A 482 -12.94 20.64 -20.09
C SER A 482 -12.16 19.34 -20.00
N ARG A 483 -11.12 19.32 -19.17
CA ARG A 483 -10.33 18.12 -18.93
C ARG A 483 -11.19 16.99 -18.39
N GLU A 484 -12.06 17.30 -17.44
CA GLU A 484 -12.94 16.34 -16.78
C GLU A 484 -13.95 15.74 -17.78
N GLU A 485 -14.49 16.56 -18.69
CA GLU A 485 -15.36 16.09 -19.77
C GLU A 485 -14.62 15.21 -20.78
N LEU A 486 -13.37 15.53 -21.10
CA LEU A 486 -12.52 14.70 -21.96
C LEU A 486 -12.23 13.35 -21.32
N GLU A 487 -11.83 13.32 -20.04
CA GLU A 487 -11.59 12.09 -19.29
C GLU A 487 -12.87 11.23 -19.26
N SER A 488 -14.02 11.81 -18.89
CA SER A 488 -15.31 11.13 -18.86
C SER A 488 -15.71 10.57 -20.23
N SER A 489 -15.56 11.36 -21.30
CA SER A 489 -15.89 10.93 -22.66
C SER A 489 -15.00 9.78 -23.14
N MET A 490 -13.70 9.83 -22.82
CA MET A 490 -12.78 8.72 -23.14
C MET A 490 -13.10 7.46 -22.35
N MET A 491 -13.43 7.61 -21.06
CA MET A 491 -13.82 6.49 -20.21
C MET A 491 -15.09 5.80 -20.70
N GLN A 492 -16.11 6.57 -21.08
CA GLN A 492 -17.37 6.03 -21.57
C GLN A 492 -17.19 5.15 -22.82
N ILE A 493 -16.25 5.50 -23.71
CA ILE A 493 -15.92 4.68 -24.88
C ILE A 493 -15.48 3.28 -24.44
N TYR A 494 -14.62 3.18 -23.42
CA TYR A 494 -14.08 1.91 -22.91
C TYR A 494 -15.10 1.14 -22.08
N GLU A 495 -15.88 1.83 -21.25
CA GLU A 495 -16.93 1.22 -20.44
C GLU A 495 -18.01 0.54 -21.29
N ASN A 496 -18.25 1.05 -22.51
CA ASN A 496 -19.21 0.48 -23.44
C ASN A 496 -18.69 -0.74 -24.23
N GLN A 497 -17.38 -0.98 -24.25
CA GLN A 497 -16.80 -2.15 -24.91
C GLN A 497 -16.98 -3.43 -24.07
N THR A 498 -17.10 -4.57 -24.75
CA THR A 498 -16.97 -5.89 -24.12
C THR A 498 -15.51 -6.19 -23.76
N LEU A 499 -15.28 -7.18 -22.90
CA LEU A 499 -13.91 -7.59 -22.55
C LEU A 499 -13.15 -8.05 -23.80
N GLU A 500 -13.81 -8.82 -24.67
CA GLU A 500 -13.22 -9.36 -25.89
C GLU A 500 -12.84 -8.23 -26.87
N GLU A 501 -13.66 -7.20 -27.00
CA GLU A 501 -13.36 -6.01 -27.82
C GLU A 501 -12.18 -5.22 -27.26
N LEU A 502 -12.13 -5.00 -25.94
CA LEU A 502 -10.99 -4.35 -25.29
C LEU A 502 -9.71 -5.15 -25.49
N GLN A 503 -9.74 -6.46 -25.25
CA GLN A 503 -8.59 -7.33 -25.48
C GLN A 503 -8.12 -7.27 -26.94
N SER A 504 -9.04 -7.36 -27.91
CA SER A 504 -8.69 -7.25 -29.33
C SER A 504 -8.05 -5.90 -29.65
N LEU A 505 -8.64 -4.80 -29.16
CA LEU A 505 -8.14 -3.44 -29.37
C LEU A 505 -6.68 -3.31 -28.94
N PHE A 506 -6.35 -3.73 -27.71
CA PHE A 506 -4.99 -3.61 -27.18
C PHE A 506 -4.02 -4.60 -27.84
N LEU A 507 -4.45 -5.83 -28.12
CA LEU A 507 -3.62 -6.85 -28.76
C LEU A 507 -3.28 -6.48 -30.22
N ASP A 508 -4.22 -5.87 -30.95
CA ASP A 508 -4.02 -5.43 -32.33
C ASP A 508 -3.02 -4.25 -32.41
N GLU A 509 -2.93 -3.43 -31.36
CA GLU A 509 -1.95 -2.33 -31.29
C GLU A 509 -0.53 -2.80 -30.92
N LEU A 510 -0.39 -3.89 -30.16
CA LEU A 510 0.92 -4.35 -29.64
C LEU A 510 2.04 -4.48 -30.69
N PRO A 511 1.80 -5.00 -31.92
CA PRO A 511 2.84 -5.08 -32.94
C PRO A 511 3.41 -3.73 -33.35
N SER A 512 2.64 -2.65 -33.19
CA SER A 512 3.01 -1.28 -33.58
C SER A 512 3.66 -0.48 -32.46
N LYS A 513 3.54 -0.92 -31.19
CA LYS A 513 4.10 -0.23 -30.03
C LYS A 513 5.63 -0.20 -30.07
N THR A 514 6.19 0.95 -29.71
CA THR A 514 7.65 1.11 -29.60
C THR A 514 8.19 0.35 -28.38
N MET A 515 9.51 0.20 -28.28
CA MET A 515 10.14 -0.37 -27.08
C MET A 515 9.76 0.42 -25.82
N GLU A 516 9.74 1.75 -25.91
CA GLU A 516 9.39 2.63 -24.78
C GLU A 516 7.93 2.43 -24.33
N ASP A 517 7.01 2.29 -25.28
CA ASP A 517 5.59 1.99 -24.99
C ASP A 517 5.44 0.62 -24.32
N LEU A 518 6.14 -0.40 -24.83
CA LEU A 518 6.12 -1.75 -24.26
C LEU A 518 6.75 -1.79 -22.87
N GLU A 519 7.85 -1.06 -22.63
CA GLU A 519 8.44 -0.92 -21.30
C GLU A 519 7.48 -0.23 -20.33
N MET A 520 6.83 0.85 -20.76
CA MET A 520 5.85 1.57 -19.93
C MET A 520 4.68 0.66 -19.57
N GLN A 521 4.11 -0.03 -20.56
CA GLN A 521 3.00 -0.95 -20.34
C GLN A 521 3.41 -2.12 -19.45
N ALA A 522 4.59 -2.71 -19.69
CA ALA A 522 5.12 -3.77 -18.84
C ALA A 522 5.34 -3.29 -17.39
N ARG A 523 5.75 -2.03 -17.15
CA ARG A 523 5.84 -1.49 -15.77
C ARG A 523 4.48 -1.43 -15.07
N VAL A 524 3.43 -1.09 -15.80
CA VAL A 524 2.05 -1.11 -15.26
C VAL A 524 1.65 -2.55 -14.95
N SER A 525 1.86 -3.47 -15.89
CA SER A 525 1.61 -4.91 -15.69
C SER A 525 2.37 -5.46 -14.47
N LEU A 526 3.63 -5.08 -14.25
CA LEU A 526 4.43 -5.51 -13.08
C LEU A 526 3.79 -5.14 -11.73
N GLN A 527 3.00 -4.07 -11.67
CA GLN A 527 2.36 -3.64 -10.43
C GLN A 527 1.28 -4.63 -9.98
N TYR A 528 0.54 -5.21 -10.93
CA TYR A 528 -0.60 -6.09 -10.67
C TYR A 528 -0.32 -7.57 -10.97
N ALA A 529 0.78 -7.85 -11.67
CA ALA A 529 1.19 -9.19 -12.04
C ALA A 529 1.32 -10.11 -10.80
N GLY A 530 0.64 -11.26 -10.87
CA GLY A 530 0.89 -12.38 -9.98
C GLY A 530 2.24 -13.05 -10.26
N SER A 531 2.66 -13.96 -9.39
CA SER A 531 3.95 -14.65 -9.55
C SER A 531 4.07 -15.40 -10.89
N GLU A 532 2.98 -16.01 -11.35
CA GLU A 532 2.98 -16.84 -12.56
C GLU A 532 3.31 -16.05 -13.84
N SER A 533 2.76 -14.85 -14.01
CA SER A 533 3.05 -14.01 -15.19
C SER A 533 4.47 -13.46 -15.16
N LEU A 534 5.04 -13.25 -13.96
CA LEU A 534 6.43 -12.78 -13.81
C LEU A 534 7.47 -13.87 -14.09
N TRP A 535 7.13 -15.15 -13.98
CA TRP A 535 8.12 -16.22 -14.11
C TRP A 535 8.81 -16.23 -15.48
N LEU A 536 8.07 -16.02 -16.57
CA LEU A 536 8.65 -15.99 -17.91
C LEU A 536 9.65 -14.83 -18.07
N LEU A 537 9.25 -13.64 -17.61
CA LEU A 537 10.07 -12.44 -17.66
C LEU A 537 11.33 -12.58 -16.80
N THR A 538 11.18 -12.97 -15.52
CA THR A 538 12.32 -13.13 -14.62
C THR A 538 13.24 -14.29 -15.05
N ARG A 539 12.70 -15.37 -15.61
CA ARG A 539 13.51 -16.46 -16.18
C ARG A 539 14.35 -15.98 -17.35
N THR A 540 13.77 -15.17 -18.23
CA THR A 540 14.49 -14.58 -19.36
C THR A 540 15.55 -13.60 -18.88
N ILE A 541 15.25 -12.79 -17.85
CA ILE A 541 16.24 -11.93 -17.22
C ILE A 541 17.41 -12.76 -16.69
N ALA A 542 17.13 -13.83 -15.96
CA ALA A 542 18.13 -14.73 -15.41
C ALA A 542 19.03 -15.32 -16.51
N ALA A 543 18.41 -15.87 -17.56
CA ALA A 543 19.08 -16.61 -18.62
C ALA A 543 19.91 -15.71 -19.54
N ASP A 544 19.35 -14.58 -19.95
CA ASP A 544 19.87 -13.84 -21.11
C ASP A 544 20.30 -12.40 -20.77
N VAL A 545 19.77 -11.81 -19.71
CA VAL A 545 19.96 -10.38 -19.41
C VAL A 545 21.00 -10.14 -18.31
N LEU A 546 21.05 -10.99 -17.27
CA LEU A 546 21.99 -10.82 -16.17
C LEU A 546 23.45 -10.83 -16.67
N THR A 547 24.18 -9.79 -16.31
CA THR A 547 25.59 -9.62 -16.66
C THR A 547 26.48 -10.52 -15.81
N HIS A 548 27.76 -10.64 -16.18
CA HIS A 548 28.73 -11.40 -15.38
C HIS A 548 28.90 -10.82 -13.97
N ASP A 549 28.78 -9.50 -13.81
CA ASP A 549 28.87 -8.84 -12.50
C ASP A 549 27.62 -9.11 -11.65
N ASP A 550 26.44 -9.10 -12.27
CA ASP A 550 25.19 -9.49 -11.57
C ASP A 550 25.27 -10.94 -11.05
N LEU A 551 25.77 -11.86 -11.89
CA LEU A 551 25.94 -13.27 -11.54
C LEU A 551 26.98 -13.46 -10.41
N ARG A 552 28.03 -12.63 -10.36
CA ARG A 552 29.00 -12.63 -9.25
C ARG A 552 28.38 -12.16 -7.94
N VAL A 553 27.49 -11.16 -7.98
CA VAL A 553 26.75 -10.73 -6.78
C VAL A 553 25.89 -11.88 -6.26
N LEU A 554 25.12 -12.54 -7.14
CA LEU A 554 24.32 -13.73 -6.77
C LEU A 554 25.19 -14.85 -6.18
N ALA A 555 26.34 -15.14 -6.79
CA ALA A 555 27.26 -16.17 -6.30
C ALA A 555 27.89 -15.82 -4.94
N SER A 556 28.25 -14.55 -4.74
CA SER A 556 28.99 -14.11 -3.54
C SER A 556 28.13 -14.05 -2.28
N ALA A 557 26.81 -13.83 -2.42
CA ALA A 557 25.86 -13.79 -1.31
C ALA A 557 25.88 -15.06 -0.43
N HIS A 558 26.18 -16.23 -1.01
CA HIS A 558 26.21 -17.49 -0.28
C HIS A 558 27.51 -17.76 0.48
N GLY A 559 28.59 -17.07 0.12
CA GLY A 559 29.92 -17.31 0.70
C GLY A 559 29.95 -17.15 2.22
N PRO A 560 29.48 -16.02 2.80
CA PRO A 560 29.52 -15.79 4.24
C PRO A 560 28.60 -16.72 5.03
N GLN A 561 27.36 -16.90 4.59
CA GLN A 561 26.37 -17.70 5.31
C GLN A 561 26.74 -19.18 5.32
N GLN A 562 27.23 -19.71 4.20
CA GLN A 562 27.68 -21.10 4.11
C GLN A 562 28.96 -21.33 4.93
N ARG A 563 29.87 -20.34 4.99
CA ARG A 563 31.04 -20.39 5.90
C ARG A 563 30.61 -20.40 7.37
N GLN A 564 29.65 -19.56 7.75
CA GLN A 564 29.14 -19.52 9.12
C GLN A 564 28.43 -20.83 9.50
N GLN A 565 27.63 -21.40 8.61
CA GLN A 565 26.96 -22.68 8.84
C GLN A 565 27.95 -23.84 8.94
N ARG A 566 29.00 -23.88 8.09
CA ARG A 566 30.09 -24.86 8.21
C ARG A 566 30.88 -24.70 9.52
N GLN A 567 31.14 -23.47 9.95
CA GLN A 567 31.80 -23.21 11.23
C GLN A 567 30.94 -23.67 12.42
N GLN A 568 29.62 -23.45 12.38
CA GLN A 568 28.71 -23.97 13.41
C GLN A 568 28.66 -25.50 13.43
N GLN A 569 28.63 -26.17 12.27
CA GLN A 569 28.67 -27.63 12.20
C GLN A 569 30.00 -28.20 12.72
N GLN A 570 31.13 -27.56 12.39
CA GLN A 570 32.44 -27.94 12.95
C GLN A 570 32.46 -27.78 14.48
N GLN A 571 31.96 -26.65 15.00
CA GLN A 571 31.87 -26.46 16.46
C GLN A 571 30.97 -27.49 17.14
N GLN A 572 29.84 -27.88 16.51
CA GLN A 572 28.98 -28.93 17.06
C GLN A 572 29.66 -30.31 17.05
N GLN A 573 30.41 -30.65 15.99
CA GLN A 573 31.20 -31.88 15.95
C GLN A 573 32.28 -31.88 17.03
N GLU A 574 33.02 -30.78 17.20
CA GLU A 574 34.04 -30.65 18.25
C GLU A 574 33.43 -30.80 19.66
N GLN A 575 32.24 -30.23 19.90
CA GLN A 575 31.53 -30.39 21.17
C GLN A 575 31.08 -31.83 21.42
N GLN A 576 30.58 -32.52 20.38
CA GLN A 576 30.20 -33.94 20.49
C GLN A 576 31.42 -34.83 20.78
N GLU A 577 32.55 -34.58 20.13
CA GLU A 577 33.81 -35.29 20.37
C GLU A 577 34.33 -35.05 21.80
N GLN A 578 34.27 -33.80 22.29
CA GLN A 578 34.64 -33.48 23.68
C GLN A 578 33.74 -34.19 24.70
N HIS A 579 32.42 -34.19 24.46
CA HIS A 579 31.49 -34.90 25.33
C HIS A 579 31.74 -36.41 25.33
N HIS A 580 32.07 -36.99 24.18
CA HIS A 580 32.43 -38.39 24.07
C HIS A 580 33.71 -38.72 24.86
N GLN A 581 34.77 -37.91 24.72
CA GLN A 581 36.00 -38.07 25.51
C GLN A 581 35.76 -37.95 27.02
N GLN A 582 34.90 -37.03 27.47
CA GLN A 582 34.56 -36.91 28.89
C GLN A 582 33.82 -38.16 29.40
N GLN A 583 32.92 -38.74 28.61
CA GLN A 583 32.26 -39.99 28.95
C GLN A 583 33.25 -41.15 29.06
N GLU A 584 34.20 -41.27 28.13
CA GLU A 584 35.24 -42.30 28.18
C GLU A 584 36.14 -42.15 29.42
N GLN A 585 36.56 -40.92 29.74
CA GLN A 585 37.33 -40.64 30.96
C GLN A 585 36.53 -41.00 32.22
N HIS A 586 35.23 -40.67 32.27
CA HIS A 586 34.38 -41.01 33.40
C HIS A 586 34.22 -42.53 33.57
N GLN A 587 34.04 -43.27 32.47
CA GLN A 587 34.01 -44.74 32.51
C GLN A 587 35.33 -45.34 33.00
N GLN A 588 36.47 -44.85 32.54
CA GLN A 588 37.78 -45.31 33.03
C GLN A 588 37.95 -45.03 34.53
N GLN A 589 37.51 -43.87 35.01
CA GLN A 589 37.57 -43.52 36.43
C GLN A 589 36.70 -44.44 37.28
N GLN A 590 35.48 -44.76 36.82
CA GLN A 590 34.60 -45.72 37.50
C GLN A 590 35.22 -47.12 37.55
N GLN A 591 35.84 -47.59 36.47
CA GLN A 591 36.53 -48.88 36.46
C GLN A 591 37.71 -48.91 37.45
N GLN A 592 38.49 -47.84 37.53
CA GLN A 592 39.58 -47.74 38.52
C GLN A 592 39.06 -47.76 39.98
N GLN A 593 37.96 -47.06 40.26
CA GLN A 593 37.35 -47.08 41.60
C GLN A 593 36.83 -48.48 41.96
N GLN A 594 36.24 -49.21 41.01
CA GLN A 594 35.81 -50.59 41.24
C GLN A 594 36.99 -51.52 41.52
N GLN A 595 38.10 -51.37 40.79
CA GLN A 595 39.32 -52.15 41.05
C GLN A 595 39.90 -51.84 42.43
N GLN A 596 39.94 -50.57 42.85
CA GLN A 596 40.39 -50.19 44.19
C GLN A 596 39.50 -50.75 45.31
N ARG A 597 38.17 -50.75 45.11
CA ARG A 597 37.23 -51.37 46.07
C ARG A 597 37.44 -52.88 46.21
N GLN A 598 37.78 -53.58 45.13
CA GLN A 598 38.07 -55.02 45.18
C GLN A 598 39.41 -55.34 45.86
N GLN A 599 40.36 -54.39 45.88
CA GLN A 599 41.66 -54.56 46.51
C GLN A 599 41.69 -54.16 48.00
N GLN A 600 40.64 -53.53 48.55
CA GLN A 600 40.56 -53.29 49.99
C GLN A 600 40.12 -54.58 50.71
N PRO A 601 41.01 -55.23 51.47
CA PRO A 601 40.65 -56.43 52.23
C PRO A 601 39.60 -56.05 53.28
N ALA A 602 38.55 -56.86 53.36
CA ALA A 602 37.47 -56.73 54.34
C ALA A 602 37.99 -56.89 55.77
N HIS A 603 38.54 -55.82 56.34
CA HIS A 603 38.89 -55.77 57.74
C HIS A 603 37.67 -55.40 58.58
N GLY A 604 37.10 -56.44 59.21
CA GLY A 604 36.57 -56.33 60.57
C GLY A 604 35.15 -55.80 60.74
N SER A 605 34.16 -56.63 60.40
CA SER A 605 32.84 -56.56 61.07
C SER A 605 32.96 -57.27 62.42
N SER A 606 33.16 -56.49 63.48
CA SER A 606 32.83 -56.87 64.85
C SER A 606 32.40 -55.62 65.58
N ALA A 607 31.09 -55.45 65.73
CA ALA A 607 30.43 -55.14 67.00
C ALA A 607 29.06 -54.46 66.83
N ARG A 608 28.12 -55.00 67.62
CA ARG A 608 27.05 -54.33 68.37
C ARG A 608 25.89 -53.67 67.62
N ALA A 609 24.74 -54.32 67.80
CA ALA A 609 23.41 -53.74 67.80
C ALA A 609 23.27 -52.54 68.76
N PRO A 610 22.45 -51.56 68.38
CA PRO A 610 21.45 -50.96 69.27
C PRO A 610 20.06 -51.01 68.59
N ALA A 611 19.03 -51.52 69.27
CA ALA A 611 18.14 -50.76 70.14
C ALA A 611 17.19 -49.84 69.36
N ASP A 612 16.06 -50.45 69.00
CA ASP A 612 14.69 -49.94 69.06
C ASP A 612 14.53 -48.51 69.62
N HIS A 613 14.12 -47.58 68.75
CA HIS A 613 13.44 -46.36 69.16
C HIS A 613 12.38 -45.99 68.11
N ARG A 614 11.13 -46.35 68.43
CA ARG A 614 9.92 -45.62 68.06
C ARG A 614 10.03 -44.16 68.51
N ASP A 615 9.68 -43.23 67.62
CA ASP A 615 8.71 -42.14 67.81
C ASP A 615 8.63 -41.33 66.49
N GLN A 616 7.46 -41.32 65.84
CA GLN A 616 6.55 -40.16 65.74
C GLN A 616 7.18 -38.91 65.11
N PHE A 617 6.69 -38.48 63.94
CA PHE A 617 5.96 -37.22 63.80
C PHE A 617 5.32 -37.11 62.39
N GLU A 618 4.05 -36.71 62.42
CA GLU A 618 3.21 -36.28 61.30
C GLU A 618 3.67 -34.91 60.74
N LEU A 619 3.64 -34.75 59.42
CA LEU A 619 2.84 -33.75 58.67
C LEU A 619 2.99 -33.96 57.17
#